data_AF-A0A7X0JMP5-F1
#
_entry.id   AF-A0A7X0JMP5-F1
#
_cell.length_a   1.000
_cell.length_b   1.000
_cell.length_c   1.000
_cell.angle_alpha   90.00
_cell.angle_beta   90.00
_cell.angle_gamma   90.00
#
_symmetry.space_group_name_H-M   'P 1'
#
loop_
_entity.id
_entity.type
_entity.pdbx_description
1 polymer ?
#
loop_
_entity_poly.entity_id
_entity_poly.type
_entity_poly.pdbx_seq_one_letter_code
_entity_poly.pdbx_strand_id
1 'polypeptide(L)' 'METGDWVLIDTGDIIIHVFRPEIREFYNIEKMWAAPDVEEGTVLH' A
#
# COMPACT_ATOMS: atom_id res chain seq x y z
N MET A 1 25.66 3.03 8.75
CA MET A 1 24.83 3.19 7.55
C MET A 1 23.40 3.05 8.03
N GLU A 2 22.60 4.10 7.92
CA GLU A 2 21.19 4.08 8.31
C GLU A 2 20.44 3.13 7.37
N THR A 3 20.24 1.88 7.81
CA THR A 3 19.34 0.94 7.16
C THR A 3 17.93 1.48 7.32
N GLY A 4 17.44 2.21 6.32
CA GLY A 4 16.15 2.89 6.34
C GLY A 4 14.99 1.92 6.59
N ASP A 5 14.01 2.38 7.36
CA ASP A 5 12.85 1.59 7.76
C ASP A 5 11.86 1.30 6.62
N TRP A 6 12.11 1.89 5.45
CA TRP A 6 11.34 1.77 4.24
C TRP A 6 12.26 1.70 3.02
N VAL A 7 12.09 0.63 2.23
CA VAL A 7 12.71 0.47 0.91
C VAL A 7 11.63 0.49 -0.16
N LEU A 8 11.88 1.23 -1.23
CA LEU A 8 11.03 1.28 -2.43
C LEU A 8 11.79 0.67 -3.61
N ILE A 9 11.13 -0.24 -4.33
CA ILE A 9 11.67 -0.87 -5.54
C ILE A 9 10.72 -0.53 -6.69
N ASP A 10 11.26 0.13 -7.71
CA ASP A 10 10.56 0.50 -8.94
C ASP A 10 10.94 -0.45 -10.07
N THR A 11 9.94 -1.09 -10.68
CA THR A 11 10.12 -1.98 -11.84
C THR A 11 9.36 -1.48 -13.08
N GLY A 12 8.90 -0.24 -13.08
CA GLY A 12 8.07 0.37 -14.13
C GLY A 12 6.60 0.03 -13.99
N ASP A 13 6.26 -1.26 -14.15
CA ASP A 13 4.86 -1.72 -14.12
C ASP A 13 4.38 -2.05 -12.70
N ILE A 14 5.30 -2.38 -11.80
CA ILE A 14 5.01 -2.77 -10.42
C ILE A 14 5.92 -1.97 -9.47
N ILE A 15 5.32 -1.40 -8.43
CA ILE A 15 6.04 -0.72 -7.34
C ILE A 15 5.93 -1.59 -6.09
N ILE A 16 7.07 -1.98 -5.52
CA ILE A 16 7.13 -2.79 -4.31
C ILE A 16 7.60 -1.92 -3.14
N HIS A 17 6.81 -1.91 -2.07
CA HIS A 17 7.15 -1.23 -0.82
C HIS A 17 7.50 -2.26 0.25
N VAL A 18 8.73 -2.22 0.77
CA VAL A 18 9.21 -3.10 1.85
C VAL A 18 9.38 -2.27 3.12
N PHE A 19 8.70 -2.69 4.19
CA PHE A 19 8.71 -2.01 5.49
C PHE A 19 9.17 -2.96 6.58
N ARG A 20 9.74 -2.42 7.65
CA ARG A 20 9.78 -3.13 8.93
C ARG A 20 8.36 -3.36 9.44
N PRO A 21 8.07 -4.52 10.07
CA PRO A 21 6.72 -4.84 10.57
C PRO A 21 6.13 -3.73 11.46
N GLU A 22 6.96 -3.17 12.34
CA GLU A 22 6.60 -2.09 13.28
C GLU A 22 6.13 -0.79 12.59
N ILE A 23 6.64 -0.48 11.40
CA ILE A 23 6.25 0.71 10.62
C ILE A 23 5.04 0.41 9.72
N ARG A 24 4.92 -0.83 9.23
CA ARG A 24 3.78 -1.26 8.39
C ARG A 24 2.45 -1.11 9.12
N GLU A 25 2.38 -1.55 10.37
CA GLU A 25 1.16 -1.47 11.17
C GLU A 25 0.78 -0.02 11.53
N PHE A 26 1.77 0.84 11.79
CA PHE A 26 1.54 2.25 12.15
C PHE A 26 0.97 3.07 10.98
N TYR A 27 1.54 2.94 9.77
CA TYR A 27 1.09 3.73 8.62
C TYR A 27 -0.07 3.11 7.86
N ASN A 28 -0.25 1.78 7.91
CA ASN A 28 -1.38 1.06 7.30
C ASN A 28 -1.72 1.52 5.86
N ILE A 29 -0.68 1.74 5.05
CA ILE A 29 -0.80 2.35 3.72
C ILE A 29 -1.56 1.47 2.72
N GLU A 30 -1.76 0.19 3.04
CA GLU A 30 -2.55 -0.77 2.26
C GLU A 30 -3.97 -0.26 2.00
N LYS A 31 -4.53 0.52 2.94
CA LYS A 31 -5.85 1.14 2.80
C LYS A 31 -5.93 2.21 1.70
N MET A 32 -4.83 2.86 1.35
CA MET A 32 -4.82 3.84 0.26
C MET A 32 -4.86 3.19 -1.13
N TRP A 33 -4.35 1.95 -1.22
CA TRP A 33 -4.29 1.18 -2.46
C TRP A 33 -5.40 0.14 -2.57
N ALA A 34 -6.15 -0.09 -1.48
CA ALA A 34 -7.37 -0.86 -1.53
C ALA A 34 -8.32 -0.19 -2.53
N ALA A 35 -8.84 -0.99 -3.47
CA ALA A 35 -9.93 -0.53 -4.30
C ALA A 35 -11.06 -0.04 -3.37
N PRO A 36 -11.74 1.07 -3.72
CA PRO A 36 -12.87 1.52 -2.92
C PRO A 36 -13.84 0.35 -2.75
N ASP A 37 -14.37 0.19 -1.53
CA ASP A 37 -15.42 -0.77 -1.28
C ASP A 37 -16.56 -0.46 -2.26
N VAL A 38 -16.70 -1.30 -3.27
CA VAL A 38 -17.84 -1.22 -4.18
C VAL A 38 -19.01 -1.72 -3.36
N GLU A 39 -19.66 -0.81 -2.63
CA GLU A 39 -20.95 -1.11 -2.02
C GLU A 39 -21.85 -1.65 -3.14
N GLU A 40 -22.41 -2.84 -2.95
CA GLU A 40 -23.24 -3.59 -3.92
C GLU A 40 -24.45 -2.79 -4.47
N GLY A 41 -24.66 -1.54 -4.04
CA GLY A 41 -25.69 -0.63 -4.52
C GLY A 41 -25.25 0.45 -5.52
N THR A 42 -23.95 0.61 -5.85
CA THR A 42 -23.52 1.67 -6.80
C THR A 42 -23.47 1.23 -8.26
N VAL A 43 -23.74 -0.04 -8.57
CA VAL A 43 -24.00 -0.46 -9.96
C VAL A 43 -25.46 -0.14 -10.32
N LEU A 44 -25.78 1.15 -10.43
CA LEU A 44 -27.02 1.61 -11.05
C LEU A 44 -26.69 2.20 -12.42
N HIS A 45 -27.06 1.42 -13.44
CA HIS A 45 -27.34 1.76 -14.84
C HIS A 45 -26.25 2.45 -15.66
#